data_AF-A0A2S5AZW9-F1
#
_entry.id   AF-A0A2S5AZW9-F1
#
_cell.length_a   1.000
_cell.length_b   1.000
_cell.length_c   1.000
_cell.angle_alpha   90.00
_cell.angle_beta   90.00
_cell.angle_gamma   90.00
#
_symmetry.space_group_name_H-M   'P 1'
#
loop_
_entity.id
_entity.type
_entity.pdbx_description
1 polymer ?
#
loop_
_entity_poly.entity_id
_entity_poly.type
_entity_poly.pdbx_seq_one_letter_code
_entity_poly.pdbx_strand_id
1 'polypeptide(L)'
;MADSTLPRGMKPHPSGRFMHLRSTLRMTTFLGFAGGFLLAYQNSSLRLWGWKENELEQTRDRDELGQLAREGKPLYGETDLPEYIQGVAHRNSMWSQLKFGVLPWFNFVNHQHHGTDPAKYKEDA
;
A
#
# COMPACT_ATOMS: atom_id res chain seq x y z
N MET A 1 24.50 48.32 20.18
CA MET A 1 24.48 49.04 18.90
C MET A 1 23.58 48.28 17.96
N ALA A 2 22.36 48.78 17.73
CA ALA A 2 21.40 48.18 16.81
C ALA A 2 21.75 48.60 15.37
N ASP A 3 21.95 47.64 14.49
CA ASP A 3 22.16 47.85 13.06
C ASP A 3 20.88 48.47 12.44
N SER A 4 21.05 49.59 11.75
CA SER A 4 19.99 50.57 11.41
C SER A 4 19.72 50.66 9.91
N THR A 5 19.98 49.59 9.16
CA THR A 5 20.03 49.62 7.68
C THR A 5 18.71 49.29 6.97
N LEU A 6 17.57 49.21 7.66
CA LEU A 6 16.26 48.99 7.00
C LEU A 6 15.32 50.19 7.16
N PRO A 7 14.88 50.84 6.06
CA PRO A 7 13.94 51.96 6.12
C PRO A 7 12.58 51.50 6.66
N ARG A 8 12.02 52.32 7.55
CA ARG A 8 10.78 52.07 8.30
C ARG A 8 9.59 52.00 7.32
N GLY A 9 9.12 50.79 7.00
CA GLY A 9 7.95 50.55 6.14
C GLY A 9 8.13 49.50 5.04
N MET A 10 9.33 48.97 4.83
CA MET A 10 9.56 47.93 3.83
C MET A 10 9.24 46.54 4.41
N LYS A 11 8.12 45.93 3.98
CA LYS A 11 7.83 44.52 4.28
C LYS A 11 8.91 43.67 3.62
N PRO A 12 9.51 42.68 4.31
CA PRO A 12 10.49 41.79 3.69
C PRO A 12 9.82 41.10 2.49
N HIS A 13 10.27 41.42 1.29
CA HIS A 13 9.84 40.69 0.11
C HIS A 13 10.40 39.28 0.26
N PRO A 14 9.57 38.21 0.21
CA PRO A 14 10.10 36.87 0.25
C PRO A 14 11.08 36.73 -0.92
N SER A 15 12.36 36.56 -0.62
CA SER A 15 13.35 36.29 -1.65
C SER A 15 12.99 34.94 -2.27
N GLY A 16 12.85 34.90 -3.59
CA GLY A 16 12.37 33.71 -4.32
C GLY A 16 13.11 32.42 -3.96
N ARG A 17 14.36 32.54 -3.50
CA ARG A 17 15.23 31.45 -3.03
C ARG A 17 14.61 30.63 -1.87
N PHE A 18 13.91 31.24 -0.90
CA PHE A 18 13.26 30.49 0.19
C PHE A 18 11.97 29.79 -0.25
N MET A 19 11.26 30.33 -1.26
CA MET A 19 10.06 29.69 -1.81
C MET A 19 10.43 28.42 -2.60
N HIS A 20 11.53 28.46 -3.37
CA HIS A 20 12.02 27.28 -4.08
C HIS A 20 12.46 26.16 -3.12
N LEU A 21 13.18 26.48 -2.03
CA LEU A 21 13.61 25.47 -1.07
C LEU A 21 12.44 24.74 -0.40
N ARG A 22 11.37 25.46 -0.03
CA ARG A 22 10.17 24.86 0.55
C ARG A 22 9.46 23.92 -0.44
N SER A 23 9.37 24.32 -1.70
CA SER A 23 8.78 23.49 -2.75
C SER A 23 9.59 22.22 -2.97
N THR A 24 10.92 22.35 -3.06
CA THR A 24 11.83 21.22 -3.23
C THR A 24 11.73 20.24 -2.06
N LEU A 25 11.77 20.72 -0.82
CA LEU A 25 11.65 19.85 0.36
C LEU A 25 10.32 19.08 0.37
N ARG A 26 9.20 19.76 0.10
CA ARG A 26 7.88 19.10 0.01
C ARG A 26 7.85 18.03 -1.07
N MET A 27 8.39 18.32 -2.24
CA MET A 27 8.42 17.37 -3.36
C MET A 27 9.30 16.16 -3.03
N THR A 28 10.50 16.38 -2.47
CA THR A 28 11.40 15.29 -2.08
C THR A 28 10.80 14.44 -0.97
N THR A 29 10.15 15.04 0.04
CA THR A 29 9.45 14.29 1.08
C THR A 29 8.31 13.46 0.49
N PHE A 30 7.52 14.03 -0.42
CA PHE A 30 6.43 13.31 -1.08
C PHE A 30 6.94 12.11 -1.90
N LEU A 31 7.99 12.32 -2.71
CA LEU A 31 8.58 11.25 -3.50
C LEU A 31 9.23 10.16 -2.62
N GLY A 32 9.90 10.56 -1.54
CA GLY A 32 10.45 9.62 -0.56
C GLY A 32 9.37 8.79 0.13
N PHE A 33 8.25 9.42 0.50
CA PHE A 33 7.09 8.73 1.05
C PHE A 33 6.48 7.76 0.03
N ALA A 34 6.23 8.22 -1.19
CA ALA A 34 5.63 7.38 -2.24
C ALA A 34 6.53 6.17 -2.56
N GLY A 35 7.83 6.38 -2.75
CA GLY A 35 8.79 5.30 -2.98
C GLY A 35 8.90 4.34 -1.79
N GLY A 36 8.92 4.87 -0.56
CA GLY A 36 8.92 4.08 0.66
C GLY A 36 7.67 3.22 0.80
N PHE A 37 6.49 3.77 0.49
CA PHE A 37 5.23 3.03 0.48
C PHE A 37 5.24 1.89 -0.54
N LEU A 38 5.67 2.15 -1.78
CA LEU A 38 5.75 1.12 -2.82
C LEU A 38 6.71 -0.01 -2.43
N LEU A 39 7.87 0.34 -1.85
CA LEU A 39 8.84 -0.64 -1.36
C LEU A 39 8.28 -1.46 -0.18
N ALA A 40 7.58 -0.82 0.75
CA ALA A 40 6.93 -1.50 1.86
C ALA A 40 5.83 -2.47 1.37
N TYR A 41 4.99 -2.03 0.42
CA TYR A 41 3.95 -2.85 -0.19
C TYR A 41 4.55 -4.06 -0.91
N GLN A 42 5.60 -3.86 -1.70
CA GLN A 42 6.31 -4.93 -2.39
C GLN A 42 6.90 -5.93 -1.38
N ASN A 43 7.59 -5.45 -0.34
CA ASN A 43 8.18 -6.33 0.69
C ASN A 43 7.14 -7.12 1.46
N SER A 44 5.98 -6.53 1.76
CA SER A 44 4.87 -7.23 2.40
C SER A 44 4.28 -8.29 1.48
N SER A 45 4.12 -7.99 0.20
CA SER A 45 3.59 -8.94 -0.79
C SER A 45 4.52 -10.15 -0.96
N LEU A 46 5.84 -9.94 -0.93
CA LEU A 46 6.83 -11.03 -0.95
C LEU A 46 6.70 -11.98 0.25
N ARG A 47 6.35 -11.46 1.44
CA ARG A 47 6.06 -12.31 2.62
C ARG A 47 4.75 -13.07 2.45
N LEU A 48 3.70 -12.43 1.95
CA LEU A 48 2.41 -13.09 1.66
C LEU A 48 2.53 -14.21 0.62
N TRP A 49 3.47 -14.08 -0.33
CA TRP A 49 3.79 -15.14 -1.30
C TRP A 49 4.73 -16.22 -0.75
N GLY A 50 5.23 -16.09 0.48
CA GLY A 50 6.19 -17.01 1.07
C GLY A 50 7.60 -16.94 0.45
N TRP A 51 7.94 -15.86 -0.26
CA TRP A 51 9.29 -15.64 -0.80
C TRP A 51 10.25 -15.07 0.26
N LYS A 52 9.70 -14.63 1.39
CA LYS A 52 10.39 -14.17 2.59
C LYS A 52 9.74 -14.84 3.80
N GLU A 53 10.43 -14.81 4.94
CA GLU A 53 9.87 -15.24 6.23
C GLU A 53 8.53 -14.53 6.51
N ASN A 54 7.55 -15.31 6.97
CA ASN A 54 6.15 -14.90 7.07
C ASN A 54 5.37 -15.69 8.14
N GLU A 55 6.01 -16.18 9.21
CA GLU A 55 5.33 -16.97 10.24
C GLU A 55 4.23 -16.16 10.92
N LEU A 56 4.51 -14.88 11.22
CA LEU A 56 3.54 -13.97 11.81
C LEU A 56 2.32 -13.75 10.91
N GLU A 57 2.54 -13.57 9.61
CA GLU A 57 1.44 -13.43 8.65
C GLU A 57 0.61 -14.72 8.54
N GLN A 58 1.24 -15.90 8.57
CA GLN A 58 0.53 -17.18 8.54
C GLN A 58 -0.33 -17.40 9.79
N THR A 59 0.18 -17.07 10.98
CA THR A 59 -0.61 -17.16 12.22
C THR A 59 -1.81 -16.24 12.17
N ARG A 60 -1.60 -14.98 11.76
CA ARG A 60 -2.70 -14.00 11.63
C ARG A 60 -3.74 -14.42 10.59
N ASP A 61 -3.29 -14.92 9.45
CA ASP A 61 -4.16 -15.44 8.40
C ASP A 61 -5.04 -16.60 8.90
N ARG A 62 -4.46 -17.54 9.66
CA ARG A 62 -5.21 -18.62 10.31
C ARG A 62 -6.23 -18.11 11.32
N ASP A 63 -5.84 -17.17 12.18
CA ASP A 63 -6.73 -16.62 13.21
C ASP A 63 -7.90 -15.85 12.58
N GLU A 64 -7.61 -14.95 11.64
CA GLU A 64 -8.59 -14.07 10.98
C GLU A 64 -9.54 -14.90 10.08
N LEU A 65 -9.00 -15.77 9.20
CA LEU A 65 -9.82 -16.56 8.28
C LEU A 65 -10.51 -17.75 8.97
N GLY A 66 -9.89 -18.34 9.99
CA GLY A 66 -10.53 -19.36 10.82
C GLY A 66 -11.71 -18.80 11.62
N GLN A 67 -11.62 -17.56 12.11
CA GLN A 67 -12.77 -16.88 12.70
C GLN A 67 -13.89 -16.67 11.66
N LEU A 68 -13.57 -16.16 10.46
CA LEU A 68 -14.57 -15.97 9.41
C LEU A 68 -15.22 -17.30 8.98
N ALA A 69 -14.45 -18.38 8.91
CA ALA A 69 -14.95 -19.72 8.61
C ALA A 69 -15.95 -20.21 9.68
N ARG A 70 -15.62 -20.04 10.97
CA ARG A 70 -16.51 -20.38 12.09
C ARG A 70 -17.80 -19.56 12.09
N GLU A 71 -17.72 -18.31 11.69
CA GLU A 71 -18.87 -17.42 11.55
C GLU A 71 -19.68 -17.67 10.26
N GLY A 72 -19.23 -18.55 9.38
CA GLY A 72 -19.87 -18.83 8.09
C GLY A 72 -19.80 -17.66 7.09
N LYS A 73 -18.87 -16.73 7.27
CA LYS A 73 -18.68 -15.55 6.42
C LYS A 73 -17.76 -15.86 5.23
N PRO A 74 -17.87 -15.11 4.12
CA PRO A 74 -16.96 -15.26 2.99
C PRO A 74 -15.53 -14.88 3.39
N LEU A 75 -14.58 -15.80 3.17
CA LEU A 75 -13.18 -15.64 3.59
C LEU A 75 -12.47 -14.46 2.94
N TYR A 76 -12.74 -14.22 1.66
CA TYR A 76 -12.07 -13.18 0.86
C TYR A 76 -12.96 -11.97 0.59
N GLY A 77 -13.99 -11.78 1.41
CA GLY A 77 -14.96 -10.68 1.29
C GLY A 77 -16.02 -10.91 0.21
N GLU A 78 -16.92 -9.93 0.10
CA GLU A 78 -18.02 -9.90 -0.88
C GLU A 78 -17.68 -8.94 -2.02
N THR A 79 -18.27 -9.20 -3.19
CA THR A 79 -18.08 -8.38 -4.40
C THR A 79 -19.34 -8.46 -5.26
N ASP A 80 -19.74 -7.31 -5.81
CA ASP A 80 -20.86 -7.23 -6.77
C ASP A 80 -20.41 -7.51 -8.21
N LEU A 81 -19.11 -7.79 -8.41
CA LEU A 81 -18.53 -7.99 -9.73
C LEU A 81 -18.82 -9.41 -10.26
N PRO A 82 -19.15 -9.56 -11.56
CA PRO A 82 -19.26 -10.87 -12.18
C PRO A 82 -17.96 -11.68 -12.06
N GLU A 83 -18.07 -13.00 -11.90
CA GLU A 83 -16.93 -13.91 -11.75
C GLU A 83 -15.86 -13.73 -12.84
N TYR A 84 -16.28 -13.51 -14.09
CA TYR A 84 -15.34 -13.22 -15.18
C TYR A 84 -14.47 -11.97 -14.91
N ILE A 85 -15.08 -10.89 -14.40
CA ILE A 85 -14.39 -9.63 -14.10
C ILE A 85 -13.47 -9.81 -12.90
N GLN A 86 -13.87 -10.60 -11.90
CA GLN A 86 -13.01 -10.97 -10.78
C GLN A 86 -11.75 -11.71 -11.28
N GLY A 87 -11.91 -12.65 -12.22
CA GLY A 87 -10.79 -13.34 -12.85
C GLY A 87 -9.87 -12.41 -13.65
N VAL A 88 -10.43 -11.42 -14.37
CA VAL A 88 -9.64 -10.40 -15.07
C VAL A 88 -8.87 -9.53 -14.08
N ALA A 89 -9.53 -9.09 -13.00
CA ALA A 89 -8.91 -8.30 -11.94
C ALA A 89 -7.73 -9.06 -11.32
N HIS A 90 -7.95 -10.32 -10.93
CA HIS A 90 -6.90 -11.20 -10.41
C HIS A 90 -5.70 -11.27 -11.36
N ARG A 91 -5.89 -11.57 -12.65
CA ARG A 91 -4.77 -11.69 -13.60
C ARG A 91 -4.01 -10.38 -13.81
N ASN A 92 -4.66 -9.24 -13.71
CA ASN A 92 -4.01 -7.93 -13.83
C ASN A 92 -3.24 -7.55 -12.56
N SER A 93 -3.74 -7.93 -11.38
CA SER A 93 -3.11 -7.58 -10.10
C SER A 93 -2.11 -8.61 -9.60
N MET A 94 -2.24 -9.88 -9.99
CA MET A 94 -1.35 -10.98 -9.63
C MET A 94 0.07 -10.67 -10.14
N TRP A 95 1.03 -10.55 -9.22
CA TRP A 95 2.44 -10.18 -9.46
C TRP A 95 2.73 -8.73 -9.85
N SER A 96 1.74 -7.84 -9.91
CA SER A 96 1.94 -6.45 -10.32
C SER A 96 2.97 -5.68 -9.48
N GLN A 97 3.18 -6.11 -8.23
CA GLN A 97 4.16 -5.54 -7.29
C GLN A 97 5.61 -5.68 -7.75
N LEU A 98 5.90 -6.62 -8.66
CA LEU A 98 7.22 -6.79 -9.26
C LEU A 98 7.56 -5.69 -10.28
N LYS A 99 6.58 -4.86 -10.67
CA LYS A 99 6.71 -3.87 -11.76
C LYS A 99 6.30 -2.45 -11.35
N PHE A 100 6.36 -2.12 -10.06
CA PHE A 100 6.08 -0.77 -9.55
C PHE A 100 6.97 0.34 -10.13
N GLY A 101 8.15 0.02 -10.67
CA GLY A 101 8.96 0.98 -11.40
C GLY A 101 8.36 1.44 -12.73
N VAL A 102 7.38 0.71 -13.27
CA VAL A 102 6.67 1.06 -14.52
C VAL A 102 5.28 1.61 -14.21
N LEU A 103 4.50 0.85 -13.43
CA LEU A 103 3.13 1.22 -13.09
C LEU A 103 2.80 0.70 -11.69
N PRO A 104 2.41 1.56 -10.73
CA PRO A 104 1.87 1.11 -9.46
C PRO A 104 0.46 0.55 -9.68
N TRP A 105 0.31 -0.76 -9.47
CA TRP A 105 -0.96 -1.44 -9.63
C TRP A 105 -1.24 -2.34 -8.43
N PHE A 106 -2.45 -2.27 -7.89
CA PHE A 106 -2.81 -2.91 -6.63
C PHE A 106 -4.06 -3.78 -6.81
N ASN A 107 -4.25 -4.73 -5.90
CA ASN A 107 -5.51 -5.48 -5.84
C ASN A 107 -6.54 -4.70 -5.00
N PHE A 108 -7.66 -4.36 -5.62
CA PHE A 108 -8.82 -3.73 -4.98
C PHE A 108 -10.10 -4.54 -5.13
N VAL A 109 -10.02 -5.75 -5.70
CA VAL A 109 -11.17 -6.60 -5.96
C VAL A 109 -11.11 -7.82 -5.06
N ASN A 110 -12.16 -8.00 -4.26
CA ASN A 110 -12.40 -9.25 -3.56
C ASN A 110 -12.74 -10.32 -4.59
N HIS A 111 -11.88 -11.34 -4.71
CA HIS A 111 -12.04 -12.46 -5.63
C HIS A 111 -11.60 -13.77 -4.98
N GLN A 112 -12.07 -14.92 -5.45
CA GLN A 112 -11.74 -16.21 -4.82
C GLN A 112 -10.34 -16.76 -5.19
N HIS A 113 -9.64 -16.12 -6.14
CA HIS A 113 -8.37 -16.60 -6.68
C HIS A 113 -7.17 -16.18 -5.83
N HIS A 114 -6.86 -16.93 -4.76
CA HIS A 114 -5.71 -16.66 -3.88
C HIS A 114 -4.67 -17.80 -3.83
N GLY A 115 -4.83 -18.84 -4.65
CA GLY A 115 -3.85 -19.92 -4.78
C GLY A 115 -3.74 -20.84 -3.57
N THR A 116 -4.73 -20.83 -2.66
CA THR A 116 -4.82 -21.73 -1.51
C THR A 116 -6.20 -22.39 -1.47
N ASP A 117 -6.28 -23.58 -0.88
CA ASP A 117 -7.56 -24.25 -0.63
C ASP A 117 -8.25 -23.63 0.60
N PRO A 118 -9.44 -23.01 0.44
CA PRO A 118 -10.24 -22.49 1.55
C PRO A 118 -10.62 -23.54 2.60
N ALA A 119 -10.62 -24.83 2.24
CA ALA A 119 -11.01 -25.90 3.15
C ALA A 119 -10.10 -26.00 4.40
N LYS A 120 -8.82 -25.58 4.28
CA LYS A 120 -7.85 -25.65 5.38
C LYS A 120 -8.28 -24.85 6.63
N TYR A 121 -9.11 -23.82 6.48
CA TYR A 121 -9.59 -23.03 7.62
C TYR A 121 -10.81 -23.64 8.31
N LYS A 122 -11.45 -24.65 7.71
CA LYS A 122 -12.58 -25.38 8.30
C LYS A 122 -12.13 -26.53 9.19
N GLU A 123 -10.93 -27.06 8.98
CA GLU A 123 -10.34 -28.12 9.80
C GLU A 123 -9.91 -27.58 11.17
N ASP A 124 -9.50 -26.31 11.22
CA ASP A 124 -9.09 -25.59 12.43
C ASP A 124 -10.27 -24.88 13.15
N ALA A 125 -11.51 -25.00 12.62
CA ALA A 125 -12.72 -24.28 13.05
C ALA A 125 -13.52 -25.00 14.14
#